data_AF-A0A231P6F9-F1
#
_entry.id   AF-A0A231P6F9-F1
#
_cell.length_a   1.000
_cell.length_b   1.000
_cell.length_c   1.000
_cell.angle_alpha   90.00
_cell.angle_beta   90.00
_cell.angle_gamma   90.00
#
_symmetry.space_group_name_H-M   'P 1'
#
loop_
_entity.id
_entity.type
_entity.pdbx_description
1 polymer ?
#
loop_
_entity_poly.entity_id
_entity_poly.type
_entity_poly.pdbx_seq_one_letter_code
_entity_poly.pdbx_strand_id
1 'polypeptide(L)' 'MTTTNEIISEFRRTLPVAFKRKDVPALIGGIIKAQTLANLQCQQQGPPAAKCNGRVVFFRDSFCDWLESRMS' A
#
# COMPACT_ATOMS: atom_id res chain seq x y z
N MET A 1 -13.14 11.12 -16.25
CA MET A 1 -12.04 10.14 -16.16
C MET A 1 -11.28 10.49 -14.90
N THR A 2 -11.53 9.78 -13.79
CA THR A 2 -10.78 10.03 -12.55
C THR A 2 -9.38 9.49 -12.78
N THR A 3 -8.40 10.38 -12.83
CA THR A 3 -7.04 10.02 -13.28
C THR A 3 -6.36 9.31 -12.11
N THR A 4 -5.59 8.24 -12.35
CA THR A 4 -4.82 7.50 -11.32
C THR A 4 -4.16 8.40 -10.27
N ASN A 5 -3.65 9.55 -10.71
CA ASN A 5 -3.10 10.61 -9.86
C ASN A 5 -4.05 11.13 -8.75
N GLU A 6 -5.34 11.30 -9.05
CA GLU A 6 -6.34 11.77 -8.06
C GLU A 6 -6.56 10.74 -6.95
N ILE A 7 -6.59 9.44 -7.32
CA ILE A 7 -6.73 8.34 -6.35
C ILE A 7 -5.50 8.29 -5.42
N ILE A 8 -4.29 8.39 -5.98
CA ILE A 8 -3.05 8.40 -5.20
C ILE A 8 -2.99 9.63 -4.28
N SER A 9 -3.38 10.80 -4.77
CA SER A 9 -3.44 12.04 -3.97
C SER A 9 -4.39 11.89 -2.78
N GLU A 10 -5.58 11.31 -2.98
CA GLU A 10 -6.52 11.06 -1.90
C GLU A 10 -6.00 10.00 -0.91
N PHE A 11 -5.32 8.95 -1.38
CA PHE A 11 -4.68 7.99 -0.48
C PHE A 11 -3.56 8.62 0.36
N ARG A 12 -2.76 9.54 -0.19
CA ARG A 12 -1.77 10.32 0.58
C ARG A 12 -2.41 11.19 1.66
N ARG A 13 -3.67 11.63 1.50
CA ARG A 13 -4.41 12.39 2.51
C ARG A 13 -5.09 11.49 3.55
N THR A 14 -5.71 10.40 3.11
CA THR A 14 -6.68 9.64 3.92
C THR A 14 -6.10 8.41 4.62
N LEU A 15 -5.09 7.75 4.04
CA LEU A 15 -4.49 6.56 4.66
C LEU A 15 -3.86 6.94 6.01
N PRO A 16 -3.73 6.03 6.98
CA PRO A 16 -2.93 6.28 8.18
C PRO A 16 -1.45 6.51 7.85
N VAL A 17 -0.68 7.18 8.71
CA VAL A 17 0.78 7.38 8.53
C VAL A 17 1.50 6.04 8.38
N ALA A 18 1.07 5.04 9.16
CA ALA A 18 1.54 3.68 9.07
C ALA A 18 0.38 2.70 9.28
N PHE A 19 0.35 1.63 8.51
CA PHE A 19 -0.71 0.62 8.58
C PHE A 19 -0.18 -0.78 8.30
N LYS A 20 -0.87 -1.80 8.83
CA LYS A 20 -0.43 -3.20 8.71
C LYS A 20 -0.88 -3.75 7.37
N ARG A 21 -0.13 -4.73 6.86
CA ARG A 21 -0.48 -5.44 5.61
C ARG A 21 -1.90 -6.02 5.59
N LYS A 22 -2.38 -6.49 6.74
CA LYS A 22 -3.73 -7.05 6.88
C LYS A 22 -4.85 -6.02 6.72
N ASP A 23 -4.56 -4.75 7.01
CA ASP A 23 -5.55 -3.66 7.02
C ASP A 23 -5.64 -2.97 5.64
N VAL A 24 -4.62 -3.17 4.79
CA VAL A 24 -4.55 -2.57 3.44
C VAL A 24 -5.83 -2.79 2.63
N PRO A 25 -6.40 -4.01 2.49
CA PRO A 25 -7.58 -4.22 1.67
C PRO A 25 -8.77 -3.36 2.10
N ALA A 26 -8.93 -3.11 3.40
CA ALA A 26 -10.00 -2.24 3.90
C ALA A 26 -9.70 -0.77 3.60
N LEU A 27 -8.44 -0.35 3.74
CA LEU A 27 -8.01 1.04 3.57
C LEU A 27 -8.07 1.54 2.11
N ILE A 28 -7.82 0.67 1.14
CA ILE A 28 -7.82 1.03 -0.29
C ILE A 28 -9.05 0.51 -1.05
N GLY A 29 -10.15 0.19 -0.36
CA GLY A 29 -11.39 -0.24 -1.02
C GLY A 29 -11.30 -1.60 -1.73
N GLY A 30 -10.41 -2.48 -1.30
CA GLY A 30 -10.29 -3.85 -1.80
C GLY A 30 -9.46 -4.01 -3.07
N ILE A 31 -8.80 -2.95 -3.56
CA ILE A 31 -7.99 -2.96 -4.80
C ILE A 31 -6.91 -4.06 -4.76
N ILE A 32 -6.29 -4.29 -3.59
CA ILE A 32 -5.25 -5.32 -3.42
C ILE A 32 -5.52 -6.14 -2.15
N LYS A 33 -5.49 -7.47 -2.29
CA LYS A 33 -5.61 -8.40 -1.16
C LYS A 33 -4.30 -8.46 -0.34
N ALA A 34 -4.42 -8.66 0.97
CA ALA A 34 -3.27 -8.76 1.86
C ALA A 34 -2.32 -9.91 1.49
N GLN A 35 -2.85 -11.03 0.99
CA GLN A 35 -2.06 -12.16 0.51
C GLN A 35 -1.27 -11.80 -0.75
N THR A 36 -1.84 -11.02 -1.68
CA THR A 36 -1.14 -10.53 -2.86
C THR A 36 0.05 -9.67 -2.46
N LEU A 37 -0.12 -8.78 -1.49
CA LEU A 37 1.00 -7.98 -0.94
C LEU A 37 2.06 -8.87 -0.30
N ALA A 38 1.69 -9.94 0.40
CA ALA A 38 2.64 -10.88 0.97
C ALA A 38 3.48 -11.57 -0.10
N ASN A 39 2.84 -12.04 -1.17
CA ASN A 39 3.52 -12.69 -2.29
C ASN A 39 4.46 -11.72 -3.00
N LEU A 40 4.02 -10.48 -3.25
CA LEU A 40 4.84 -9.45 -3.89
C LEU A 40 6.06 -9.08 -3.04
N GLN A 41 5.91 -9.01 -1.71
CA GLN A 41 7.05 -8.81 -0.81
C GLN A 41 8.06 -9.95 -0.87
N CYS A 42 7.60 -11.21 -0.94
CA CYS A 42 8.50 -12.36 -1.12
C CYS A 42 9.24 -12.31 -2.47
N GLN A 43 8.60 -11.75 -3.50
CA GLN A 43 9.19 -11.56 -4.84
C GLN A 43 10.03 -10.28 -4.96
N GLN A 44 10.21 -9.51 -3.89
CA GLN A 44 10.87 -8.19 -3.90
C GLN A 44 10.22 -7.16 -4.83
N GLN A 45 8.94 -7.35 -5.16
CA GLN A 45 8.11 -6.47 -6.01
C GLN A 45 7.02 -5.75 -5.19
N GLY A 46 6.96 -6.00 -3.89
CA GLY A 46 5.98 -5.41 -2.99
C GLY A 46 6.38 -4.02 -2.47
N PRO A 47 5.47 -3.32 -1.79
CA PRO A 47 5.77 -2.02 -1.23
C PRO A 47 6.85 -2.11 -0.15
N PRO A 48 7.70 -1.07 -0.01
CA PRO A 48 8.65 -0.96 1.08
C PRO A 48 7.94 -1.12 2.42
N ALA A 49 8.49 -1.96 3.29
CA ALA A 49 7.88 -2.25 4.57
C ALA A 49 8.90 -2.35 5.69
N ALA A 50 8.47 -1.94 6.88
CA ALA A 50 9.19 -2.15 8.11
C ALA A 50 8.59 -3.32 8.89
N LYS A 51 9.42 -4.00 9.68
CA LYS A 51 8.96 -4.94 10.70
C LYS A 51 8.90 -4.23 12.05
N CYS A 52 7.71 -4.09 12.60
CA CYS A 52 7.49 -3.54 13.93
C CYS A 52 6.77 -4.58 14.80
N ASN A 53 7.39 -4.99 15.90
CA ASN A 53 6.87 -6.00 16.82
C ASN A 53 6.39 -7.28 16.10
N GLY A 54 7.23 -7.84 15.22
CA GLY A 54 6.92 -9.02 14.42
C GLY A 54 5.89 -8.84 13.31
N ARG A 55 5.37 -7.62 13.09
CA ARG A 55 4.34 -7.32 12.09
C ARG A 55 4.90 -6.48 10.96
N VAL A 56 4.47 -6.78 9.74
CA VAL A 56 4.79 -6.00 8.55
C VAL A 56 3.90 -4.76 8.51
N VAL A 57 4.54 -3.60 8.47
CA VAL A 57 3.92 -2.27 8.46
C VAL A 57 4.41 -1.52 7.24
N PHE A 58 3.47 -0.85 6.57
CA PHE A 58 3.73 0.05 5.45
C PHE A 58 3.61 1.48 5.93
N PHE A 59 4.48 2.34 5.40
CA PHE A 59 4.36 3.79 5.55
C PHE A 59 3.56 4.36 4.39
N ARG A 60 2.76 5.39 4.68
CA ARG A 60 1.84 6.00 3.73
C ARG A 60 2.52 6.38 2.43
N ASP A 61 3.53 7.24 2.49
CA ASP A 61 4.15 7.83 1.30
C ASP A 61 4.83 6.74 0.47
N SER A 62 5.65 5.90 1.10
CA SER A 62 6.33 4.79 0.40
C SER A 62 5.37 3.79 -0.23
N PHE A 63 4.21 3.54 0.41
CA PHE A 63 3.18 2.68 -0.17
C PHE A 63 2.50 3.36 -1.36
N CYS A 64 2.20 4.65 -1.28
CA CYS A 64 1.59 5.41 -2.37
C CYS A 64 2.54 5.53 -3.57
N ASP A 65 3.82 5.80 -3.35
CA ASP A 65 4.85 5.84 -4.40
C ASP A 65 4.95 4.49 -5.13
N TRP A 66 4.95 3.39 -4.37
CA TRP A 66 4.94 2.04 -4.95
C TRP A 66 3.65 1.75 -5.74
N LEU A 67 2.50 2.17 -5.21
CA LEU A 67 1.21 1.93 -5.85
C LEU A 67 1.08 2.73 -7.16
N GLU A 68 1.54 3.98 -7.15
CA GLU A 68 1.62 4.85 -8.32
C GLU A 68 2.51 4.24 -9.42
N SER A 69 3.71 3.79 -9.06
CA SER A 69 4.63 3.12 -9.99
C SER A 69 4.03 1.87 -10.63
N ARG A 70 3.04 1.23 -9.98
CA ARG A 70 2.40 0.00 -10.47
C ARG A 70 1.17 0.28 -11.34
N MET A 71 0.55 1.45 -11.15
CA MET A 71 -0.62 1.89 -11.92
C MET A 71 -0.24 2.74 -13.14
N SER A 72 1.03 3.14 -13.25
CA SER A 72 1.62 3.84 -14.40
C SER A 72 1.94 2.91 -15.57
#